data_AF-A0AAU3P690-F1
#
_entry.id   AF-A0AAU3P690-F1
#
_cell.length_a   1.000
_cell.length_b   1.000
_cell.length_c   1.000
_cell.angle_alpha   90.00
_cell.angle_beta   90.00
_cell.angle_gamma   90.00
#
_symmetry.space_group_name_H-M   'P 1'
#
loop_
_entity.id
_entity.type
_entity.pdbx_description
1 polymer ?
#
loop_
_entity_poly.entity_id
_entity_poly.type
_entity_poly.pdbx_seq_one_letter_code
_entity_poly.pdbx_strand_id
1 'polypeptide(L)' 'MAQEQSELPETHRTTTAEQGRFCLARCTCGWRGPSRRARSKARTDAEEHTARP' A
#
# COMPACT_ATOMS: atom_id res chain seq x y z
N MET A 1 -9.93 -8.72 20.94
CA MET A 1 -9.61 -7.51 20.17
C MET A 1 -9.64 -7.91 18.70
N ALA A 2 -10.84 -7.94 18.11
CA ALA A 2 -11.07 -8.44 16.76
C ALA A 2 -10.76 -7.35 15.74
N GLN A 3 -10.12 -7.76 14.66
CA GLN A 3 -9.61 -6.92 13.58
C GLN A 3 -10.81 -6.33 12.83
N GLU A 4 -10.97 -5.01 12.88
CA GLU A 4 -12.08 -4.33 12.20
C GLU A 4 -11.91 -4.48 10.69
N GLN A 5 -12.89 -5.18 10.10
CA GLN A 5 -12.88 -5.67 8.74
C GLN A 5 -12.91 -4.53 7.73
N SER A 6 -12.07 -4.68 6.71
CA SER A 6 -12.08 -3.88 5.49
C SER A 6 -13.34 -4.17 4.69
N GLU A 7 -14.32 -3.27 4.74
CA GLU A 7 -15.48 -3.33 3.84
C GLU A 7 -16.00 -1.93 3.53
N LEU A 8 -15.19 -1.16 2.79
CA LEU A 8 -15.71 -0.17 1.85
C LEU A 8 -15.24 -0.57 0.45
N PRO A 9 -16.15 -1.01 -0.45
CA PRO A 9 -15.78 -1.69 -1.70
C PRO A 9 -15.20 -0.79 -2.81
N GLU A 10 -14.87 0.49 -2.56
CA GLU A 10 -14.35 1.39 -3.62
C GLU A 10 -13.16 2.27 -3.18
N THR A 11 -12.74 2.20 -1.92
CA THR A 11 -11.60 3.00 -1.44
C THR A 11 -10.31 2.21 -1.60
N HIS A 12 -9.58 2.45 -2.70
CA HIS A 12 -8.21 1.95 -2.90
C HIS A 12 -7.32 2.46 -1.74
N ARG A 13 -7.12 1.63 -0.71
CA ARG A 13 -6.28 2.01 0.44
C ARG A 13 -4.90 1.41 0.27
N THR A 14 -3.96 2.23 -0.19
CA THR A 14 -2.55 1.83 -0.17
C THR A 14 -1.94 1.94 1.22
N THR A 15 -1.25 0.89 1.64
CA THR A 15 -0.48 0.80 2.88
C THR A 15 0.96 0.46 2.53
N THR A 16 1.92 1.09 3.20
CA THR A 16 3.34 0.71 3.07
C THR A 16 3.68 -0.35 4.12
N ALA A 17 4.25 -1.46 3.68
CA ALA A 17 4.77 -2.53 4.53
C ALA A 17 6.29 -2.53 4.49
N GLU A 18 6.91 -2.68 5.65
CA GLU A 18 8.36 -2.64 5.83
C GLU A 18 8.87 -4.05 6.12
N GLN A 19 9.61 -4.62 5.17
CA GLN A 19 10.25 -5.93 5.29
C GLN A 19 11.76 -5.73 5.47
N GLY A 20 12.19 -5.53 6.73
CA GLY A 20 13.57 -5.28 7.09
C GLY A 20 14.10 -3.97 6.48
N ARG A 21 15.04 -4.04 5.54
CA ARG A 21 15.60 -2.86 4.83
C ARG A 21 14.79 -2.42 3.61
N PHE A 22 13.68 -3.09 3.31
CA PHE A 22 12.89 -2.85 2.11
C PHE A 22 11.50 -2.36 2.49
N CYS A 23 11.01 -1.36 1.75
CA CYS A 23 9.64 -0.90 1.78
C CYS A 23 8.92 -1.37 0.51
N LEU A 24 7.72 -1.91 0.68
CA LEU A 24 6.81 -2.24 -0.41
C LEU A 24 5.45 -1.59 -0.16
N ALA A 25 4.80 -1.12 -1.22
CA ALA A 25 3.42 -0.68 -1.16
C ALA A 25 2.48 -1.87 -1.39
N ARG A 26 1.36 -1.93 -0.67
CA ARG A 26 0.26 -2.86 -0.97
C ARG A 26 -1.06 -2.10 -0.95
N CYS A 27 -1.90 -2.36 -1.94
CA CYS A 27 -3.27 -1.89 -2.00
C CYS A 27 -4.21 -2.98 -1.48
N THR A 28 -5.29 -2.58 -0.83
CA THR A 28 -6.40 -3.48 -0.49
C THR A 28 -7.10 -4.07 -1.72
N CYS A 29 -6.96 -3.44 -2.88
CA CYS A 29 -7.43 -3.93 -4.19
C CYS A 29 -6.62 -5.12 -4.74
N GLY A 30 -5.54 -5.52 -4.07
CA GLY A 30 -4.68 -6.64 -4.48
C GLY A 30 -3.39 -6.24 -5.19
N TRP A 31 -3.24 -4.97 -5.56
CA TRP A 31 -2.00 -4.44 -6.14
C TRP A 31 -0.85 -4.42 -5.12
N ARG A 32 0.35 -4.73 -5.58
CA ARG A 32 1.58 -4.72 -4.77
C ARG A 32 2.65 -3.98 -5.55
N GLY A 33 3.12 -2.87 -4.97
CA GLY A 33 4.20 -2.09 -5.51
C GLY A 33 5.54 -2.84 -5.44
N PRO A 34 6.50 -2.47 -6.27
CA PRO A 34 7.83 -3.07 -6.32
C PRO A 34 8.63 -2.84 -5.04
N SER A 35 9.59 -3.74 -4.76
CA SER A 35 10.50 -3.65 -3.63
C SER A 35 11.42 -2.43 -3.75
N ARG A 36 11.19 -1.37 -2.95
CA ARG A 36 12.02 -0.16 -2.92
C ARG A 36 12.79 -0.10 -1.60
N ARG A 37 14.06 0.35 -1.61
CA ARG A 37 14.77 0.66 -0.35
C ARG A 37 14.29 1.96 0.30
N ALA A 38 13.95 2.95 -0.52
CA ALA A 38 13.51 4.25 -0.03
C ALA A 38 12.02 4.23 0.29
N ARG A 39 11.67 4.48 1.56
CA ARG A 39 10.29 4.59 2.02
C ARG A 39 9.51 5.66 1.26
N SER A 40 10.13 6.81 1.01
CA SER A 40 9.51 7.89 0.25
C SER A 40 9.14 7.46 -1.17
N LYS A 41 9.97 6.65 -1.82
CA LYS A 41 9.70 6.14 -3.18
C LYS A 41 8.56 5.12 -3.19
N ALA A 42 8.49 4.24 -2.19
CA ALA A 42 7.36 3.31 -2.02
C ALA A 42 6.06 4.06 -1.69
N ARG A 43 6.14 5.16 -0.95
CA ARG A 43 4.98 6.00 -0.64
C ARG A 43 4.45 6.71 -1.88
N THR A 44 5.32 7.34 -2.68
CA THR A 44 4.89 7.98 -3.94
C THR A 44 4.21 7.00 -4.88
N ASP A 45 4.74 5.78 -5.02
CA ASP A 45 4.14 4.70 -5.82
C ASP A 45 2.74 4.29 -5.31
N ALA A 46 2.57 4.21 -3.98
CA ALA A 46 1.28 4.01 -3.34
C ALA A 46 0.29 5.18 -3.57
N GLU A 47 0.77 6.42 -3.46
CA GLU A 47 -0.03 7.63 -3.68
C GLU A 47 -0.48 7.74 -5.14
N GLU A 48 0.40 7.47 -6.10
CA GLU A 48 0.06 7.45 -7.53
C GLU A 48 -1.00 6.38 -7.84
N HIS A 49 -0.89 5.20 -7.24
CA HIS A 49 -1.88 4.14 -7.41
C HIS A 49 -3.24 4.47 -6.75
N THR A 50 -3.23 5.13 -5.60
CA THR A 50 -4.48 5.60 -4.97
C THR A 50 -5.12 6.75 -5.75
N ALA A 51 -4.30 7.62 -6.35
CA ALA A 51 -4.76 8.71 -7.20
C ALA A 51 -5.25 8.24 -8.58
N ARG A 52 -4.80 7.07 -9.04
CA ARG A 52 -5.17 6.45 -10.33
C ARG A 52 -5.70 5.03 -10.08
N PRO A 53 -7.00 4.88 -9.74
CA PRO A 53 -7.62 3.58 -9.51
C PRO A 53 -7.45 2.61 -10.68
#